data_AF-A0A2E0YRT7-F1
#
_entry.id   AF-A0A2E0YRT7-F1
#
_cell.length_a   1.000
_cell.length_b   1.000
_cell.length_c   1.000
_cell.angle_alpha   90.00
_cell.angle_beta   90.00
_cell.angle_gamma   90.00
#
_symmetry.space_group_name_H-M   'P 1'
#
loop_
_entity.id
_entity.type
_entity.pdbx_description
1 polymer ?
#
loop_
_entity_poly.entity_id
_entity_poly.type
_entity_poly.pdbx_seq_one_letter_code
_entity_poly.pdbx_strand_id
1 'polypeptide(L)'
;MTRKNLLRISLLCTFSIGTFFSAQAQIELKSKVVDFLTYAPIENASVYVKNTMIGTISNADGNFSLTVPRTLVNDTLIISSIGYKSFKATVGEFEESMDIFLEEDIASLDEVLVVAETRPKTGNEIVLRAIEELPDNLPEEPYLQKGFLRHKERNKRQFKWLIESALTLYDSSYASGAEDNLKINVDEIRKSYDLRDVDSLFSYSAYLKYLGNDLDLRSKKLDRDTIETASLIEAIKWNDRRINGLDQLFKGKLNLVRNANVSRALLGKDVLETHQFTLDTILVENDRKLYKIKIDKSQEYIGLNTPGVYNEGFEAEGWIYIFWDNFAIKKVEYELVAASQAQRRRSKSLFDTLVNHKLVMTYREYDDKMYPSYIYYETPKLVKVGDRSSDQPKDERALKSAREEQFYYTVQEILFTEIVRDSSEVIRARQQDWSADIFSSRPYNAQFWKNYNVLLESEEEEKLIQDLTRRATLFKE
;
A
#
# COMPACT_ATOMS: atom_id res chain seq x y z
N MET A 1 -54.17 38.85 -51.60
CA MET A 1 -53.55 39.86 -50.72
C MET A 1 -53.92 39.53 -49.28
N THR A 2 -52.99 39.00 -48.48
CA THR A 2 -52.81 39.29 -47.05
C THR A 2 -51.59 38.50 -46.54
N ARG A 3 -50.73 39.24 -45.82
CA ARG A 3 -49.36 38.93 -45.37
C ARG A 3 -49.28 37.88 -44.26
N LYS A 4 -48.11 37.21 -44.16
CA LYS A 4 -47.16 37.22 -43.01
C LYS A 4 -46.11 36.11 -43.25
N ASN A 5 -44.88 36.44 -43.67
CA ASN A 5 -43.71 36.87 -42.89
C ASN A 5 -42.91 35.72 -42.23
N LEU A 6 -41.60 35.73 -42.55
CA LEU A 6 -40.45 35.32 -41.72
C LEU A 6 -40.15 33.82 -41.54
N LEU A 7 -39.37 33.26 -42.48
CA LEU A 7 -38.37 32.23 -42.15
C LEU A 7 -36.98 32.83 -42.32
N ARG A 8 -36.27 33.03 -41.21
CA ARG A 8 -34.86 33.41 -41.18
C ARG A 8 -33.99 32.15 -41.18
N ILE A 9 -32.97 32.22 -42.01
CA ILE A 9 -31.81 31.35 -42.20
C ILE A 9 -31.10 31.08 -40.85
N SER A 10 -30.78 29.82 -40.58
CA SER A 10 -29.57 29.44 -39.85
C SER A 10 -29.14 28.03 -40.27
N LEU A 11 -28.04 27.99 -41.03
CA LEU A 11 -27.31 26.81 -41.47
C LEU A 11 -26.53 26.28 -40.25
N LEU A 12 -27.03 25.21 -39.62
CA LEU A 12 -26.34 24.56 -38.50
C LEU A 12 -25.33 23.54 -39.07
N CYS A 13 -24.08 23.97 -39.27
CA CYS A 13 -22.93 23.08 -39.47
C CYS A 13 -22.76 22.19 -38.22
N THR A 14 -23.23 20.95 -38.31
CA THR A 14 -22.89 19.88 -37.36
C THR A 14 -21.47 19.41 -37.67
N PHE A 15 -20.49 20.05 -37.02
CA PHE A 15 -19.13 19.56 -36.95
C PHE A 15 -19.10 18.37 -35.99
N SER A 16 -19.33 17.17 -36.53
CA SER A 16 -19.14 15.91 -35.82
C SER A 16 -17.66 15.73 -35.52
N ILE A 17 -17.24 16.19 -34.33
CA ILE A 17 -15.96 15.80 -33.72
C ILE A 17 -16.09 14.31 -33.41
N GLY A 18 -15.67 13.48 -34.37
CA GLY A 18 -15.42 12.07 -34.13
C GLY A 18 -14.26 11.97 -33.15
N THR A 19 -14.58 11.70 -31.88
CA THR A 19 -13.60 11.24 -30.90
C THR A 19 -13.06 9.91 -31.38
N PHE A 20 -11.86 9.93 -31.97
CA PHE A 20 -11.05 8.73 -32.19
C PHE A 20 -10.67 8.16 -30.83
N PHE A 21 -11.48 7.24 -30.30
CA PHE A 21 -11.01 6.29 -29.30
C PHE A 21 -10.08 5.32 -30.01
N SER A 22 -8.79 5.66 -30.09
CA SER A 22 -7.76 4.68 -30.40
C SER A 22 -7.69 3.71 -29.23
N ALA A 23 -8.31 2.54 -29.37
CA ALA A 23 -8.00 1.40 -28.52
C ALA A 23 -6.53 1.06 -28.74
N GLN A 24 -5.65 1.56 -27.87
CA GLN A 24 -4.25 1.18 -27.83
C GLN A 24 -4.22 -0.33 -27.58
N ALA A 25 -3.84 -1.10 -28.58
CA ALA A 25 -3.70 -2.54 -28.41
C ALA A 25 -2.56 -2.78 -27.40
N GLN A 26 -2.83 -3.61 -26.40
CA GLN A 26 -1.89 -3.97 -25.34
C GLN A 26 -1.35 -5.39 -25.58
N ILE A 27 -0.27 -5.73 -24.89
CA ILE A 27 0.30 -7.08 -24.80
C ILE A 27 0.30 -7.43 -23.31
N GLU A 28 -0.21 -8.61 -22.96
CA GLU A 28 -0.12 -9.15 -21.60
C GLU A 28 1.12 -10.05 -21.53
N LEU A 29 1.92 -9.94 -20.48
CA LEU A 29 3.11 -10.74 -20.25
C LEU A 29 2.89 -11.54 -18.97
N LYS A 30 3.00 -12.87 -19.04
CA LYS A 30 2.82 -13.79 -17.91
C LYS A 30 3.96 -14.78 -17.87
N SER A 31 4.48 -15.03 -16.68
CA SER A 31 5.43 -16.10 -16.41
C SER A 31 5.60 -16.26 -14.89
N LYS A 32 6.47 -17.18 -14.50
CA LYS A 32 6.85 -17.49 -13.13
C LYS A 32 8.33 -17.18 -12.91
N VAL A 33 8.65 -16.53 -11.81
CA VAL A 33 10.03 -16.24 -11.40
C VAL A 33 10.44 -17.22 -10.31
N VAL A 34 11.56 -17.92 -10.53
CA VAL A 34 12.09 -18.94 -9.62
C VAL A 34 13.59 -18.76 -9.43
N ASP A 35 14.09 -19.22 -8.29
CA ASP A 35 15.52 -19.33 -8.05
C ASP A 35 16.12 -20.45 -8.92
N PHE A 36 17.27 -20.17 -9.54
CA PHE A 36 17.92 -21.08 -10.48
C PHE A 36 18.37 -22.40 -9.84
N LEU A 37 18.83 -22.37 -8.58
CA LEU A 37 19.40 -23.54 -7.93
C LEU A 37 18.35 -24.43 -7.26
N THR A 38 17.42 -23.80 -6.54
CA THR A 38 16.43 -24.47 -5.68
C THR A 38 15.10 -24.67 -6.37
N TYR A 39 14.85 -23.99 -7.51
CA TYR A 39 13.55 -23.95 -8.19
C TYR A 39 12.42 -23.39 -7.31
N ALA A 40 12.76 -22.76 -6.17
CA ALA A 40 11.79 -22.15 -5.29
C ALA A 40 11.23 -20.87 -5.94
N PRO A 41 9.92 -20.57 -5.77
CA PRO A 41 9.35 -19.33 -6.26
C PRO A 41 9.99 -18.11 -5.59
N ILE A 42 10.25 -17.07 -6.38
CA ILE A 42 10.73 -15.78 -5.87
C ILE A 42 9.53 -14.84 -5.76
N GLU A 43 9.06 -14.63 -4.54
CA GLU A 43 8.00 -13.67 -4.22
C GLU A 43 8.52 -12.22 -4.29
N ASN A 44 7.67 -11.27 -4.69
CA ASN A 44 7.96 -9.83 -4.73
C ASN A 44 9.12 -9.45 -5.65
N ALA A 45 9.47 -10.28 -6.65
CA ALA A 45 10.37 -9.89 -7.72
C ALA A 45 9.74 -8.74 -8.53
N SER A 46 10.51 -7.69 -8.80
CA SER A 46 10.06 -6.55 -9.59
C SER A 46 10.07 -6.92 -11.07
N VAL A 47 8.95 -6.69 -11.77
CA VAL A 47 8.82 -6.92 -13.22
C VAL A 47 8.39 -5.62 -13.87
N TYR A 48 9.21 -5.00 -14.71
CA TYR A 48 8.92 -3.66 -15.23
C TYR A 48 9.57 -3.36 -16.58
N VAL A 49 9.01 -2.41 -17.32
CA VAL A 49 9.61 -1.90 -18.56
C VAL A 49 10.59 -0.79 -18.21
N LYS A 50 11.84 -0.92 -18.67
CA LYS A 50 12.94 0.01 -18.41
C LYS A 50 12.54 1.45 -18.74
N ASN A 51 13.00 2.40 -17.91
CA ASN A 51 12.70 3.85 -18.03
C ASN A 51 11.22 4.21 -17.95
N THR A 52 10.37 3.33 -17.41
CA THR A 52 8.96 3.61 -17.14
C THR A 52 8.59 3.16 -15.73
N MET A 53 7.41 3.56 -15.26
CA MET A 53 6.80 2.96 -14.07
C MET A 53 5.91 1.76 -14.35
N ILE A 54 5.68 1.43 -15.62
CA ILE A 54 4.83 0.30 -16.00
C ILE A 54 5.52 -0.97 -15.52
N GLY A 55 4.89 -1.64 -14.56
CA GLY A 55 5.41 -2.84 -13.95
C GLY A 55 4.45 -3.43 -12.95
N THR A 56 4.83 -4.60 -12.45
CA THR A 56 4.13 -5.40 -11.45
C THR A 56 5.16 -6.06 -10.55
N ILE A 57 4.70 -6.92 -9.64
CA ILE A 57 5.53 -7.79 -8.82
C ILE A 57 5.08 -9.25 -8.98
N SER A 58 5.97 -10.20 -8.71
CA SER A 58 5.57 -11.60 -8.56
C SER A 58 4.83 -11.84 -7.24
N ASN A 59 3.85 -12.74 -7.27
CA ASN A 59 3.09 -13.16 -6.09
C ASN A 59 3.85 -14.22 -5.25
N ALA A 60 3.22 -14.75 -4.20
CA ALA A 60 3.78 -15.78 -3.31
C ALA A 60 4.21 -17.07 -4.04
N ASP A 61 3.58 -17.37 -5.19
CA ASP A 61 3.90 -18.52 -6.02
C ASP A 61 4.95 -18.19 -7.10
N GLY A 62 5.49 -16.97 -7.12
CA GLY A 62 6.44 -16.48 -8.11
C GLY A 62 5.81 -16.05 -9.43
N ASN A 63 4.49 -16.20 -9.60
CA ASN A 63 3.80 -15.83 -10.83
C ASN A 63 3.61 -14.32 -10.95
N PHE A 64 3.64 -13.79 -12.16
CA PHE A 64 3.30 -12.38 -12.44
C PHE A 64 2.43 -12.24 -13.69
N SER A 65 1.70 -11.13 -13.78
CA SER A 65 1.02 -10.67 -14.99
C SER A 65 1.23 -9.17 -15.16
N LEU A 66 1.68 -8.75 -16.35
CA LEU A 66 1.92 -7.35 -16.69
C LEU A 66 1.32 -7.01 -18.04
N THR A 67 0.40 -6.04 -18.09
CA THR A 67 -0.10 -5.49 -19.36
C THR A 67 0.73 -4.29 -19.77
N VAL A 68 1.29 -4.35 -20.98
CA VAL A 68 2.18 -3.32 -21.56
C VAL A 68 1.55 -2.75 -22.84
N PRO A 69 1.57 -1.42 -23.05
CA PRO A 69 1.19 -0.82 -24.32
C PRO A 69 2.06 -1.32 -25.48
N ARG A 70 1.46 -1.63 -26.64
CA ARG A 70 2.23 -2.07 -27.84
C ARG A 70 3.28 -1.07 -28.32
N THR A 71 3.15 0.20 -27.96
CA THR A 71 4.17 1.21 -28.26
C THR A 71 5.51 0.91 -27.61
N LEU A 72 5.54 0.10 -26.55
CA LEU A 72 6.75 -0.29 -25.81
C LEU A 72 7.25 -1.70 -26.18
N VAL A 73 6.77 -2.27 -27.30
CA VAL A 73 7.12 -3.65 -27.71
C VAL A 73 8.62 -3.83 -27.97
N ASN A 74 9.33 -2.77 -28.33
CA ASN A 74 10.77 -2.80 -28.59
C ASN A 74 11.61 -2.38 -27.36
N ASP A 75 10.96 -2.06 -26.23
CA ASP A 75 11.66 -1.70 -25.01
C ASP A 75 12.09 -2.93 -24.21
N THR A 76 12.95 -2.71 -23.21
CA THR A 76 13.49 -3.77 -22.35
C THR A 76 12.59 -4.04 -21.16
N LEU A 77 12.11 -5.28 -21.04
CA LEU A 77 11.57 -5.84 -19.81
C LEU A 77 12.71 -6.20 -18.86
N ILE A 78 12.61 -5.79 -17.61
CA ILE A 78 13.55 -6.13 -16.54
C ILE A 78 12.78 -6.90 -15.46
N ILE A 79 13.33 -8.04 -15.06
CA ILE A 79 12.89 -8.84 -13.93
C ILE A 79 14.03 -8.87 -12.92
N SER A 80 13.82 -8.31 -11.72
CA SER A 80 14.86 -8.19 -10.70
C SER A 80 14.37 -8.59 -9.32
N SER A 81 15.28 -9.12 -8.52
CA SER A 81 15.09 -9.34 -7.09
C SER A 81 16.39 -8.98 -6.37
N ILE A 82 16.28 -8.43 -5.16
CA ILE A 82 17.44 -8.05 -4.37
C ILE A 82 18.24 -9.32 -4.02
N GLY A 83 19.53 -9.32 -4.33
CA GLY A 83 20.43 -10.46 -4.14
C GLY A 83 20.47 -11.43 -5.32
N TYR A 84 19.88 -11.08 -6.47
CA TYR A 84 19.86 -11.90 -7.68
C TYR A 84 20.31 -11.11 -8.91
N LYS A 85 20.87 -11.82 -9.90
CA LYS A 85 21.12 -11.26 -11.23
C LYS A 85 19.79 -10.98 -11.91
N SER A 86 19.64 -9.78 -12.46
CA SER A 86 18.42 -9.40 -13.18
C SER A 86 18.33 -10.12 -14.53
N PHE A 87 17.14 -10.58 -14.87
CA PHE A 87 16.81 -11.03 -16.23
C PHE A 87 16.35 -9.83 -17.08
N LYS A 88 16.78 -9.79 -18.34
CA LYS A 88 16.49 -8.70 -19.28
C LYS A 88 16.10 -9.30 -20.63
N ALA A 89 14.98 -8.86 -21.21
CA ALA A 89 14.52 -9.27 -22.53
C ALA A 89 13.79 -8.11 -23.25
N THR A 90 13.68 -8.16 -24.57
CA THR A 90 12.81 -7.25 -25.32
C THR A 90 11.35 -7.64 -25.07
N VAL A 91 10.45 -6.67 -24.84
CA VAL A 91 9.02 -6.93 -24.54
C VAL A 91 8.36 -7.81 -25.61
N GLY A 92 8.59 -7.52 -26.90
CA GLY A 92 8.01 -8.27 -28.02
C GLY A 92 8.62 -9.64 -28.28
N GLU A 93 9.76 -9.93 -27.67
CA GLU A 93 10.47 -11.22 -27.77
C GLU A 93 10.27 -12.07 -26.52
N PHE A 94 9.50 -11.59 -25.53
CA PHE A 94 9.25 -12.30 -24.29
C PHE A 94 8.36 -13.53 -24.54
N GLU A 95 8.87 -14.71 -24.21
CA GLU A 95 8.14 -15.98 -24.34
C GLU A 95 7.46 -16.35 -23.02
N GLU A 96 6.13 -16.28 -22.98
CA GLU A 96 5.33 -16.60 -21.78
C GLU A 96 5.43 -18.06 -21.32
N SER A 97 5.85 -18.97 -22.21
CA SER A 97 5.86 -20.42 -21.94
C SER A 97 7.04 -20.91 -21.10
N MET A 98 7.99 -20.04 -20.75
CA MET A 98 9.17 -20.42 -19.98
C MET A 98 9.19 -19.72 -18.62
N ASP A 99 9.55 -20.48 -17.59
CA ASP A 99 9.89 -19.94 -16.27
C ASP A 99 11.15 -19.09 -16.37
N ILE A 100 11.20 -18.01 -15.59
CA ILE A 100 12.34 -17.11 -15.48
C ILE A 100 13.18 -17.54 -14.27
N PHE A 101 14.38 -18.03 -14.54
CA PHE A 101 15.32 -18.43 -13.52
C PHE A 101 16.26 -17.28 -13.19
N LEU A 102 16.26 -16.85 -11.92
CA LEU A 102 17.22 -15.87 -11.42
C LEU A 102 18.33 -16.58 -10.65
N GLU A 103 19.57 -16.25 -10.97
CA GLU A 103 20.75 -16.73 -10.22
C GLU A 103 21.02 -15.78 -9.05
N GLU A 104 21.31 -16.31 -7.86
CA GLU A 104 21.82 -15.49 -6.76
C GLU A 104 23.08 -14.72 -7.18
N ASP A 105 23.12 -13.44 -6.79
CA ASP A 105 24.24 -12.53 -7.03
C ASP A 105 24.74 -12.00 -5.69
N ILE A 106 25.66 -12.76 -5.10
CA ILE A 106 26.31 -12.36 -3.86
C ILE A 106 27.41 -11.36 -4.23
N ALA A 107 27.21 -10.10 -3.84
CA ALA A 107 28.28 -9.12 -3.90
C ALA A 107 29.45 -9.64 -3.05
N SER A 108 30.61 -9.92 -3.66
CA SER A 108 31.82 -10.09 -2.86
C SER A 108 32.06 -8.77 -2.11
N LEU A 109 32.31 -8.86 -0.80
CA LEU A 109 32.84 -7.74 0.01
C LEU A 109 34.30 -7.49 -0.39
N ASP A 110 34.58 -7.28 -1.67
CA ASP A 110 35.92 -6.95 -2.12
C ASP A 110 36.26 -5.57 -1.57
N GLU A 111 37.43 -5.55 -0.92
CA GLU A 111 38.08 -4.45 -0.23
C GLU A 111 37.69 -3.10 -0.83
N VAL A 112 37.22 -2.21 0.05
CA VAL A 112 36.87 -0.82 -0.26
C VAL A 112 37.92 -0.23 -1.20
N LEU A 113 37.60 -0.22 -2.50
CA LEU A 113 38.34 0.55 -3.48
C LEU A 113 38.36 1.97 -2.94
N VAL A 114 39.56 2.48 -2.71
CA VAL A 114 39.84 3.78 -2.10
C VAL A 114 39.20 4.87 -2.96
N VAL A 115 37.93 5.16 -2.70
CA VAL A 115 37.28 6.39 -3.12
C VAL A 115 37.83 7.47 -2.20
N ALA A 116 38.22 8.61 -2.76
CA ALA A 116 38.80 9.74 -2.03
C ALA A 116 37.85 10.38 -0.98
N GLU A 117 36.61 9.90 -0.88
CA GLU A 117 35.61 10.34 0.10
C GLU A 117 35.52 9.34 1.26
N THR A 118 35.54 9.87 2.48
CA THR A 118 35.27 9.11 3.71
C THR A 118 33.80 8.68 3.72
N ARG A 119 33.51 7.49 3.20
CA ARG A 119 32.16 6.91 3.26
C ARG A 119 31.77 6.49 4.69
N PRO A 120 30.48 6.61 5.06
CA PRO A 120 29.92 6.01 6.27
C PRO A 120 30.31 4.54 6.42
N LYS A 121 30.66 4.11 7.64
CA LYS A 121 31.10 2.74 7.92
C LYS A 121 30.10 1.95 8.75
N THR A 122 29.31 2.63 9.56
CA THR A 122 28.31 2.01 10.44
C THR A 122 26.91 2.09 9.83
N GLY A 123 26.02 1.17 10.23
CA GLY A 123 24.61 1.22 9.80
C GLY A 123 23.93 2.53 10.17
N ASN A 124 24.20 3.06 11.37
CA ASN A 124 23.69 4.37 11.82
C ASN A 124 24.12 5.51 10.89
N GLU A 125 25.41 5.62 10.58
CA GLU A 125 25.91 6.67 9.69
C GLU A 125 25.33 6.55 8.28
N ILE A 126 25.17 5.33 7.75
CA ILE A 126 24.60 5.11 6.41
C ILE A 126 23.12 5.53 6.38
N VAL A 127 22.33 5.17 7.40
CA VAL A 127 20.91 5.55 7.45
C VAL A 127 20.74 7.05 7.67
N LEU A 128 21.53 7.67 8.54
CA LEU A 128 21.52 9.13 8.72
C LEU A 128 21.87 9.83 7.41
N ARG A 129 22.90 9.36 6.70
CA ARG A 129 23.26 9.88 5.38
C ARG A 129 22.12 9.75 4.38
N ALA A 130 21.44 8.60 4.35
CA ALA A 130 20.28 8.42 3.46
C ALA A 130 19.12 9.37 3.79
N ILE A 131 18.87 9.66 5.07
CA ILE A 131 17.87 10.65 5.51
C ILE A 131 18.26 12.06 5.04
N GLU A 132 19.53 12.43 5.17
CA GLU A 132 20.07 13.72 4.70
C GLU A 132 19.93 13.89 3.19
N GLU A 133 20.05 12.81 2.42
CA GLU A 133 19.97 12.81 0.95
C GLU A 133 18.52 12.67 0.42
N LEU A 134 17.51 12.57 1.29
CA LEU A 134 16.10 12.49 0.86
C LEU A 134 15.62 13.68 0.01
N PRO A 135 15.98 14.95 0.30
CA PRO A 135 15.63 16.07 -0.56
C PRO A 135 16.10 15.89 -2.01
N ASP A 136 17.31 15.36 -2.20
CA ASP A 136 17.91 15.18 -3.52
C ASP A 136 17.39 13.90 -4.20
N ASN A 137 17.05 12.87 -3.43
CA ASN A 137 16.56 11.60 -3.96
C ASN A 137 15.05 11.54 -4.18
N LEU A 138 14.25 12.43 -3.59
CA LEU A 138 12.79 12.45 -3.71
C LEU A 138 12.30 13.58 -4.63
N PRO A 139 11.05 13.50 -5.16
CA PRO A 139 10.53 14.51 -6.07
C PRO A 139 10.39 15.88 -5.42
N GLU A 140 10.89 16.90 -6.11
CA GLU A 140 10.85 18.31 -5.70
C GLU A 140 9.73 19.12 -6.37
N GLU A 141 9.17 18.57 -7.46
CA GLU A 141 8.08 19.20 -8.22
C GLU A 141 6.77 18.43 -8.08
N PRO A 142 5.61 19.09 -8.27
CA PRO A 142 4.32 18.43 -8.19
C PRO A 142 4.13 17.33 -9.23
N TYR A 143 3.60 16.19 -8.79
CA TYR A 143 3.35 15.04 -9.66
C TYR A 143 2.06 14.31 -9.27
N LEU A 144 1.58 13.49 -10.21
CA LEU A 144 0.59 12.47 -9.93
C LEU A 144 1.22 11.08 -10.04
N GLN A 145 0.76 10.16 -9.22
CA GLN A 145 1.02 8.74 -9.33
C GLN A 145 -0.29 7.99 -9.46
N LYS A 146 -0.39 7.09 -10.44
CA LYS A 146 -1.54 6.19 -10.56
C LYS A 146 -1.15 4.79 -10.15
N GLY A 147 -2.07 4.11 -9.47
CA GLY A 147 -1.79 2.80 -8.94
C GLY A 147 -3.03 2.01 -8.56
N PHE A 148 -2.83 0.71 -8.39
CA PHE A 148 -3.84 -0.23 -7.94
C PHE A 148 -3.71 -0.44 -6.43
N LEU A 149 -4.85 -0.53 -5.74
CA LEU A 149 -4.96 -0.95 -4.35
C LEU A 149 -5.77 -2.24 -4.27
N ARG A 150 -5.27 -3.21 -3.49
CA ARG A 150 -6.05 -4.30 -2.92
C ARG A 150 -6.09 -4.17 -1.40
N HIS A 151 -7.29 -4.06 -0.86
CA HIS A 151 -7.57 -4.00 0.57
C HIS A 151 -8.35 -5.23 1.00
N LYS A 152 -7.79 -5.98 1.95
CA LYS A 152 -8.32 -7.26 2.43
C LYS A 152 -8.57 -7.15 3.94
N GLU A 153 -9.74 -7.59 4.38
CA GLU A 153 -10.05 -7.79 5.79
C GLU A 153 -10.25 -9.28 6.03
N ARG A 154 -9.54 -9.86 6.99
CA ARG A 154 -9.58 -11.29 7.30
C ARG A 154 -9.54 -11.54 8.80
N ASN A 155 -10.06 -12.69 9.23
CA ASN A 155 -9.72 -13.26 10.53
C ASN A 155 -8.79 -14.47 10.35
N LYS A 156 -8.52 -15.24 11.41
CA LYS A 156 -7.62 -16.42 11.30
C LYS A 156 -8.17 -17.55 10.43
N ARG A 157 -9.48 -17.55 10.13
CA ARG A 157 -10.15 -18.64 9.40
C ARG A 157 -10.44 -18.29 7.94
N GLN A 158 -10.79 -17.03 7.67
CA GLN A 158 -11.33 -16.65 6.38
C GLN A 158 -11.24 -15.15 6.11
N PHE A 159 -11.30 -14.81 4.83
CA PHE A 159 -11.51 -13.45 4.37
C PHE A 159 -12.95 -13.03 4.63
N LYS A 160 -13.11 -11.73 4.85
CA LYS A 160 -14.34 -11.11 5.31
C LYS A 160 -14.74 -9.95 4.43
N TRP A 161 -13.77 -9.26 3.83
CA TRP A 161 -14.04 -8.19 2.89
C TRP A 161 -12.87 -8.02 1.93
N LEU A 162 -13.17 -7.76 0.67
CA LEU A 162 -12.21 -7.43 -0.37
C LEU A 162 -12.66 -6.13 -1.05
N ILE A 163 -11.74 -5.19 -1.16
CA ILE A 163 -11.92 -3.95 -1.90
C ILE A 163 -10.73 -3.78 -2.82
N GLU A 164 -11.00 -3.49 -4.08
CA GLU A 164 -9.97 -3.15 -5.05
C GLU A 164 -10.27 -1.79 -5.65
N SER A 165 -9.24 -0.99 -5.85
CA SER A 165 -9.40 0.39 -6.31
C SER A 165 -8.28 0.81 -7.24
N ALA A 166 -8.63 1.56 -8.28
CA ALA A 166 -7.68 2.39 -8.99
C ALA A 166 -7.55 3.71 -8.23
N LEU A 167 -6.32 4.15 -8.00
CA LEU A 167 -6.00 5.31 -7.20
C LEU A 167 -5.18 6.31 -8.03
N THR A 168 -5.41 7.58 -7.75
CA THR A 168 -4.52 8.68 -8.11
C THR A 168 -4.02 9.34 -6.84
N LEU A 169 -2.70 9.38 -6.64
CA LEU A 169 -2.02 10.15 -5.61
C LEU A 169 -1.48 11.43 -6.24
N TYR A 170 -1.75 12.57 -5.61
CA TYR A 170 -1.08 13.83 -5.89
C TYR A 170 -0.15 14.17 -4.74
N ASP A 171 1.03 14.68 -5.07
CA ASP A 171 1.97 15.21 -4.09
C ASP A 171 2.65 16.44 -4.68
N SER A 172 2.80 17.50 -3.87
CA SER A 172 3.45 18.73 -4.33
C SER A 172 4.96 18.62 -4.40
N SER A 173 5.57 17.98 -3.41
CA SER A 173 7.02 17.79 -3.26
C SER A 173 7.33 17.18 -1.89
N TYR A 174 8.49 16.54 -1.76
CA TYR A 174 9.00 16.10 -0.47
C TYR A 174 9.02 17.24 0.56
N ALA A 175 9.66 18.36 0.19
CA ALA A 175 9.93 19.51 1.06
C ALA A 175 8.68 20.16 1.67
N SER A 176 7.55 20.18 0.95
CA SER A 176 6.30 20.78 1.47
C SER A 176 5.62 19.96 2.57
N GLY A 177 6.01 18.69 2.76
CA GLY A 177 5.37 17.78 3.70
C GLY A 177 3.98 17.31 3.24
N ALA A 178 3.57 16.11 3.68
CA ALA A 178 2.39 15.44 3.13
C ALA A 178 1.04 15.92 3.69
N GLU A 179 0.99 16.46 4.91
CA GLU A 179 -0.27 16.70 5.64
C GLU A 179 -1.29 17.50 4.82
N ASP A 180 -0.87 18.65 4.28
CA ASP A 180 -1.71 19.54 3.47
C ASP A 180 -1.45 19.45 1.96
N ASN A 181 -0.36 18.79 1.55
CA ASN A 181 0.10 18.83 0.16
C ASN A 181 0.07 17.49 -0.56
N LEU A 182 -0.26 16.40 0.13
CA LEU A 182 -0.53 15.10 -0.46
C LEU A 182 -2.04 14.85 -0.49
N LYS A 183 -2.56 14.38 -1.63
CA LYS A 183 -3.97 14.03 -1.80
C LYS A 183 -4.09 12.66 -2.46
N ILE A 184 -5.17 11.95 -2.14
CA ILE A 184 -5.46 10.64 -2.72
C ILE A 184 -6.88 10.68 -3.24
N ASN A 185 -7.06 10.17 -4.45
CA ASN A 185 -8.35 9.96 -5.06
C ASN A 185 -8.53 8.47 -5.35
N VAL A 186 -9.68 7.95 -4.98
CA VAL A 186 -10.18 6.68 -5.52
C VAL A 186 -10.84 7.02 -6.85
N ASP A 187 -10.31 6.49 -7.96
CA ASP A 187 -10.82 6.75 -9.31
C ASP A 187 -11.94 5.75 -9.65
N GLU A 188 -11.63 4.46 -9.50
CA GLU A 188 -12.54 3.34 -9.73
C GLU A 188 -12.46 2.38 -8.54
N ILE A 189 -13.57 1.70 -8.23
CA ILE A 189 -13.65 0.77 -7.11
C ILE A 189 -14.53 -0.43 -7.44
N ARG A 190 -14.11 -1.61 -6.98
CA ARG A 190 -14.95 -2.81 -6.91
C ARG A 190 -14.76 -3.45 -5.55
N LYS A 191 -15.83 -3.98 -4.96
CA LYS A 191 -15.76 -4.57 -3.61
C LYS A 191 -16.75 -5.71 -3.45
N SER A 192 -16.33 -6.72 -2.71
CA SER A 192 -17.20 -7.79 -2.26
C SER A 192 -18.18 -7.32 -1.19
N TYR A 193 -19.14 -8.18 -0.85
CA TYR A 193 -19.94 -7.96 0.35
C TYR A 193 -19.06 -7.96 1.60
N ASP A 194 -19.36 -7.05 2.51
CA ASP A 194 -18.75 -7.03 3.83
C ASP A 194 -19.39 -8.13 4.70
N LEU A 195 -18.62 -9.19 4.97
CA LEU A 195 -19.00 -10.33 5.80
C LEU A 195 -18.42 -10.25 7.22
N ARG A 196 -17.88 -9.08 7.61
CA ARG A 196 -17.36 -8.86 8.96
C ARG A 196 -18.52 -8.86 9.97
N ASP A 197 -18.27 -9.47 11.13
CA ASP A 197 -19.19 -9.41 12.26
C ASP A 197 -18.84 -8.20 13.13
N VAL A 198 -19.33 -7.02 12.72
CA VAL A 198 -18.96 -5.72 13.31
C VAL A 198 -19.78 -5.45 14.57
N ASP A 199 -19.09 -5.15 15.68
CA ASP A 199 -19.73 -4.65 16.90
C ASP A 199 -20.15 -3.18 16.72
N SER A 200 -21.37 -3.00 16.19
CA SER A 200 -21.93 -1.68 15.90
C SER A 200 -22.04 -0.77 17.14
N LEU A 201 -22.35 -1.31 18.32
CA LEU A 201 -22.45 -0.51 19.55
C LEU A 201 -21.07 -0.06 20.04
N PHE A 202 -20.04 -0.90 19.88
CA PHE A 202 -18.67 -0.49 20.13
C PHE A 202 -18.27 0.69 19.23
N SER A 203 -18.43 0.55 17.92
CA SER A 203 -18.12 1.64 16.96
C SER A 203 -18.90 2.91 17.28
N TYR A 204 -20.20 2.80 17.57
CA TYR A 204 -21.04 3.94 17.92
C TYR A 204 -20.61 4.62 19.23
N SER A 205 -20.28 3.84 20.27
CA SER A 205 -19.76 4.41 21.52
C SER A 205 -18.43 5.17 21.32
N ALA A 206 -17.55 4.68 20.45
CA ALA A 206 -16.31 5.36 20.11
C ALA A 206 -16.56 6.64 19.30
N TYR A 207 -17.53 6.62 18.39
CA TYR A 207 -17.95 7.78 17.60
C TYR A 207 -18.53 8.90 18.49
N LEU A 208 -19.42 8.57 19.44
CA LEU A 208 -19.98 9.54 20.37
C LEU A 208 -18.91 10.19 21.27
N LYS A 209 -17.88 9.45 21.67
CA LYS A 209 -16.72 10.01 22.40
C LYS A 209 -15.95 11.00 21.55
N TYR A 210 -15.74 10.67 20.28
CA TYR A 210 -15.05 11.54 19.34
C TYR A 210 -15.80 12.85 19.12
N LEU A 211 -17.13 12.83 19.07
CA LEU A 211 -17.96 14.04 18.98
C LEU A 211 -17.99 14.88 20.28
N GLY A 212 -17.36 14.41 21.36
CA GLY A 212 -17.29 15.15 22.63
C GLY A 212 -18.52 15.00 23.53
N ASN A 213 -19.40 14.02 23.28
CA ASN A 213 -20.67 13.88 24.01
C ASN A 213 -20.48 13.30 25.43
N ASP A 214 -19.67 12.24 25.60
CA ASP A 214 -19.33 11.63 26.90
C ASP A 214 -18.10 10.70 26.76
N LEU A 215 -16.96 11.05 27.36
CA LEU A 215 -15.72 10.28 27.30
C LEU A 215 -15.79 8.94 28.07
N ASP A 216 -16.68 8.83 29.05
CA ASP A 216 -16.86 7.66 29.91
C ASP A 216 -17.93 6.68 29.41
N LEU A 217 -18.61 7.02 28.30
CA LEU A 217 -19.60 6.17 27.67
C LEU A 217 -18.99 4.80 27.31
N ARG A 218 -19.73 3.72 27.54
CA ARG A 218 -19.29 2.35 27.18
C ARG A 218 -20.38 1.71 26.34
N SER A 219 -20.00 0.84 25.40
CA SER A 219 -20.97 0.12 24.55
C SER A 219 -22.05 -0.61 25.36
N LYS A 220 -21.71 -1.17 26.52
CA LYS A 220 -22.65 -1.83 27.43
C LYS A 220 -23.77 -0.93 28.00
N LYS A 221 -23.62 0.39 27.94
CA LYS A 221 -24.64 1.35 28.39
C LYS A 221 -25.59 1.76 27.25
N LEU A 222 -25.34 1.30 26.04
CA LEU A 222 -26.15 1.62 24.87
C LEU A 222 -27.13 0.47 24.60
N ASP A 223 -28.34 0.86 24.22
CA ASP A 223 -29.35 -0.06 23.72
C ASP A 223 -29.47 0.11 22.20
N ARG A 224 -29.22 -0.97 21.46
CA ARG A 224 -29.22 -0.96 20.00
C ARG A 224 -30.59 -0.57 19.44
N ASP A 225 -31.67 -1.01 20.08
CA ASP A 225 -33.03 -0.80 19.58
C ASP A 225 -33.47 0.66 19.69
N THR A 226 -32.74 1.46 20.48
CA THR A 226 -32.97 2.91 20.65
C THR A 226 -32.19 3.77 19.66
N ILE A 227 -31.32 3.19 18.83
CA ILE A 227 -30.40 3.93 17.96
C ILE A 227 -30.81 3.72 16.50
N GLU A 228 -30.90 4.82 15.75
CA GLU A 228 -31.16 4.74 14.32
C GLU A 228 -30.07 3.94 13.59
N THR A 229 -30.50 3.05 12.68
CA THR A 229 -29.57 2.23 11.89
C THR A 229 -28.60 3.08 11.07
N ALA A 230 -29.04 4.26 10.59
CA ALA A 230 -28.18 5.19 9.87
C ALA A 230 -27.00 5.68 10.71
N SER A 231 -27.23 6.01 11.99
CA SER A 231 -26.18 6.45 12.93
C SER A 231 -25.17 5.34 13.24
N LEU A 232 -25.62 4.09 13.35
CA LEU A 232 -24.73 2.94 13.51
C LEU A 232 -23.85 2.75 12.27
N ILE A 233 -24.43 2.84 11.07
CA ILE A 233 -23.69 2.72 9.80
C ILE A 233 -22.65 3.85 9.68
N GLU A 234 -23.02 5.08 10.04
CA GLU A 234 -22.10 6.22 10.02
C GLU A 234 -20.91 6.00 10.96
N ALA A 235 -21.16 5.55 12.19
CA ALA A 235 -20.09 5.27 13.15
C ALA A 235 -19.15 4.15 12.68
N ILE A 236 -19.67 3.11 12.02
CA ILE A 236 -18.85 2.04 11.42
C ILE A 236 -17.96 2.63 10.33
N LYS A 237 -18.52 3.40 9.39
CA LYS A 237 -17.76 4.05 8.32
C LYS A 237 -16.69 5.00 8.85
N TRP A 238 -17.03 5.80 9.86
CA TRP A 238 -16.07 6.68 10.55
C TRP A 238 -14.90 5.89 11.14
N ASN A 239 -15.19 4.78 11.84
CA ASN A 239 -14.14 3.96 12.44
C ASN A 239 -13.27 3.27 11.39
N ASP A 240 -13.84 2.77 10.30
CA ASP A 240 -13.10 2.20 9.18
C ASP A 240 -12.12 3.22 8.56
N ARG A 241 -12.60 4.45 8.30
CA ARG A 241 -11.76 5.52 7.76
C ARG A 241 -10.65 5.98 8.70
N ARG A 242 -10.93 6.12 10.01
CA ARG A 242 -9.89 6.63 10.94
C ARG A 242 -8.77 5.62 11.21
N ILE A 243 -9.05 4.31 11.12
CA ILE A 243 -8.07 3.26 11.43
C ILE A 243 -7.30 2.80 10.18
N ASN A 244 -8.01 2.64 9.05
CA ASN A 244 -7.45 2.05 7.82
C ASN A 244 -7.57 2.96 6.58
N GLY A 245 -7.99 4.21 6.73
CA GLY A 245 -8.07 5.13 5.60
C GLY A 245 -6.71 5.36 4.97
N LEU A 246 -6.68 5.48 3.64
CA LEU A 246 -5.43 5.73 2.91
C LEU A 246 -4.74 7.03 3.35
N ASP A 247 -5.51 8.06 3.74
CA ASP A 247 -4.94 9.29 4.30
C ASP A 247 -4.02 9.00 5.50
N GLN A 248 -4.40 8.07 6.39
CA GLN A 248 -3.59 7.73 7.55
C GLN A 248 -2.29 7.03 7.16
N LEU A 249 -2.34 6.15 6.15
CA LEU A 249 -1.16 5.46 5.65
C LEU A 249 -0.18 6.44 5.02
N PHE A 250 -0.64 7.34 4.14
CA PHE A 250 0.24 8.21 3.37
C PHE A 250 0.67 9.50 4.08
N LYS A 251 -0.19 10.09 4.92
CA LYS A 251 0.11 11.32 5.68
C LYS A 251 0.62 11.05 7.09
N GLY A 252 0.42 9.83 7.60
CA GLY A 252 0.85 9.44 8.94
C GLY A 252 2.32 9.08 9.03
N LYS A 253 2.77 8.81 10.26
CA LYS A 253 4.16 8.46 10.59
C LYS A 253 4.64 7.14 9.99
N LEU A 254 3.71 6.26 9.60
CA LEU A 254 4.03 4.96 8.99
C LEU A 254 4.48 5.09 7.53
N ASN A 255 4.30 6.25 6.88
CA ASN A 255 4.96 6.52 5.60
C ASN A 255 6.41 6.97 5.82
N LEU A 256 7.24 6.01 6.21
CA LEU A 256 8.53 6.23 6.86
C LEU A 256 9.44 7.19 6.09
N VAL A 257 9.67 6.92 4.80
CA VAL A 257 10.61 7.68 3.97
C VAL A 257 9.99 9.01 3.53
N ARG A 258 8.76 8.98 3.01
CA ARG A 258 8.10 10.18 2.48
C ARG A 258 7.89 11.24 3.55
N ASN A 259 7.58 10.85 4.79
CA ASN A 259 7.30 11.77 5.89
C ASN A 259 8.49 11.97 6.83
N ALA A 260 9.70 11.60 6.43
CA ALA A 260 10.93 11.76 7.22
C ALA A 260 11.24 13.22 7.61
N ASN A 261 10.79 14.20 6.81
CA ASN A 261 10.96 15.63 7.11
C ASN A 261 9.92 16.21 8.08
N VAL A 262 8.95 15.42 8.54
CA VAL A 262 7.92 15.87 9.48
C VAL A 262 8.45 15.79 10.91
N SER A 263 7.99 16.70 11.77
CA SER A 263 8.32 16.69 13.20
C SER A 263 7.93 15.35 13.85
N ARG A 264 8.87 14.73 14.58
CA ARG A 264 8.70 13.42 15.25
C ARG A 264 8.36 12.27 14.28
N ALA A 265 8.86 12.33 13.05
CA ALA A 265 8.83 11.22 12.10
C ALA A 265 9.63 10.01 12.63
N LEU A 266 9.24 8.80 12.21
CA LEU A 266 9.92 7.57 12.65
C LEU A 266 11.30 7.39 12.01
N LEU A 267 11.51 7.88 10.78
CA LEU A 267 12.82 7.98 10.12
C LEU A 267 13.22 9.45 9.96
N GLY A 268 13.05 10.24 11.03
CA GLY A 268 13.47 11.65 11.05
C GLY A 268 14.89 11.86 11.60
N LYS A 269 15.25 13.11 11.84
CA LYS A 269 16.55 13.51 12.43
C LYS A 269 16.88 12.84 13.78
N ASP A 270 15.85 12.51 14.57
CA ASP A 270 15.99 11.95 15.92
C ASP A 270 15.83 10.40 15.91
N VAL A 271 15.94 9.77 14.73
CA VAL A 271 15.69 8.32 14.55
C VAL A 271 16.49 7.43 15.51
N LEU A 272 17.69 7.87 15.93
CA LEU A 272 18.56 7.09 16.81
C LEU A 272 18.05 6.98 18.26
N GLU A 273 17.09 7.82 18.66
CA GLU A 273 16.45 7.72 20.00
C GLU A 273 15.62 6.43 20.12
N THR A 274 14.97 6.03 19.03
CA THR A 274 14.05 4.88 18.98
C THR A 274 14.58 3.69 18.18
N HIS A 275 15.55 3.88 17.29
CA HIS A 275 16.11 2.84 16.43
C HIS A 275 17.64 2.82 16.50
N GLN A 276 18.23 1.67 16.25
CA GLN A 276 19.65 1.49 15.96
C GLN A 276 19.78 0.73 14.66
N PHE A 277 20.89 0.92 13.95
CA PHE A 277 21.08 0.36 12.62
C PHE A 277 22.43 -0.34 12.52
N THR A 278 22.38 -1.60 12.10
CA THR A 278 23.55 -2.45 11.93
C THR A 278 23.70 -2.80 10.46
N LEU A 279 24.86 -2.52 9.85
CA LEU A 279 25.15 -2.99 8.50
C LEU A 279 25.30 -4.52 8.53
N ASP A 280 24.48 -5.22 7.75
CA ASP A 280 24.49 -6.69 7.66
C ASP A 280 25.39 -7.16 6.52
N THR A 281 25.08 -6.72 5.30
CA THR A 281 25.86 -7.07 4.11
C THR A 281 25.65 -6.05 2.97
N ILE A 282 26.36 -6.25 1.87
CA ILE A 282 26.13 -5.58 0.59
C ILE A 282 25.48 -6.60 -0.36
N LEU A 283 24.40 -6.21 -1.01
CA LEU A 283 23.71 -6.99 -2.04
C LEU A 283 23.80 -6.29 -3.39
N VAL A 284 23.34 -6.97 -4.44
CA VAL A 284 23.17 -6.39 -5.77
C VAL A 284 21.70 -6.51 -6.18
N GLU A 285 21.20 -5.51 -6.91
CA GLU A 285 19.96 -5.62 -7.67
C GLU A 285 20.17 -4.89 -9.00
N ASN A 286 19.96 -5.58 -10.12
CA ASN A 286 20.10 -5.00 -11.46
C ASN A 286 21.45 -4.26 -11.64
N ASP A 287 22.55 -4.96 -11.32
CA ASP A 287 23.93 -4.48 -11.42
C ASP A 287 24.30 -3.29 -10.49
N ARG A 288 23.41 -2.90 -9.57
CA ARG A 288 23.66 -1.84 -8.58
C ARG A 288 23.84 -2.41 -7.19
N LYS A 289 24.87 -1.94 -6.47
CA LYS A 289 25.14 -2.33 -5.07
C LYS A 289 24.14 -1.68 -4.12
N LEU A 290 23.70 -2.42 -3.12
CA LEU A 290 22.84 -1.95 -2.03
C LEU A 290 23.41 -2.34 -0.67
N TYR A 291 23.41 -1.42 0.27
CA TYR A 291 23.54 -1.75 1.69
C TYR A 291 22.26 -2.46 2.16
N LYS A 292 22.40 -3.60 2.81
CA LYS A 292 21.33 -4.21 3.62
C LYS A 292 21.59 -3.89 5.08
N ILE A 293 20.71 -3.11 5.68
CA ILE A 293 20.88 -2.56 7.02
C ILE A 293 19.77 -3.09 7.91
N LYS A 294 20.14 -3.74 9.00
CA LYS A 294 19.21 -4.24 10.00
C LYS A 294 18.69 -3.09 10.85
N ILE A 295 17.40 -3.11 11.15
CA ILE A 295 16.76 -2.24 12.12
C ILE A 295 16.73 -2.98 13.46
N ASP A 296 17.44 -2.42 14.43
CA ASP A 296 17.46 -2.86 15.81
C ASP A 296 16.80 -1.80 16.70
N LYS A 297 16.47 -2.19 17.94
CA LYS A 297 15.89 -1.27 18.92
C LYS A 297 16.91 -0.33 19.53
N SER A 298 16.45 0.82 20.00
CA SER A 298 17.21 1.74 20.84
C SER A 298 16.68 1.75 22.29
N GLN A 299 16.98 2.83 23.02
CA GLN A 299 16.59 3.00 24.42
C GLN A 299 15.12 3.37 24.59
N GLU A 300 14.58 4.17 23.66
CA GLU A 300 13.20 4.65 23.75
C GLU A 300 12.22 3.77 22.99
N TYR A 301 11.00 3.68 23.51
CA TYR A 301 9.91 3.05 22.80
C TYR A 301 9.32 3.97 21.75
N ILE A 302 8.88 3.38 20.65
CA ILE A 302 8.22 4.08 19.57
C ILE A 302 6.77 4.42 19.96
N GLY A 303 6.39 5.67 19.69
CA GLY A 303 5.02 6.19 19.80
C GLY A 303 4.51 6.75 18.47
N LEU A 304 3.40 6.18 17.97
CA LEU A 304 2.74 6.68 16.77
C LEU A 304 1.92 7.95 17.04
N ASN A 305 1.50 8.16 18.29
CA ASN A 305 0.84 9.37 18.80
C ASN A 305 -0.41 9.76 17.99
N THR A 306 -1.20 8.78 17.59
CA THR A 306 -2.42 9.03 16.82
C THR A 306 -3.51 9.60 17.74
N PRO A 307 -4.14 10.74 17.40
CA PRO A 307 -5.17 11.35 18.23
C PRO A 307 -6.30 10.37 18.59
N GLY A 308 -6.59 10.24 19.88
CA GLY A 308 -7.65 9.35 20.38
C GLY A 308 -7.36 7.84 20.26
N VAL A 309 -6.11 7.46 20.01
CA VAL A 309 -5.67 6.05 19.96
C VAL A 309 -4.45 5.86 20.85
N TYR A 310 -4.50 4.88 21.75
CA TYR A 310 -3.31 4.43 22.46
C TYR A 310 -2.47 3.52 21.56
N ASN A 311 -1.33 4.04 21.08
CA ASN A 311 -0.38 3.37 20.21
C ASN A 311 1.07 3.80 20.50
N GLU A 312 1.49 3.55 21.72
CA GLU A 312 2.87 3.76 22.21
C GLU A 312 3.46 2.46 22.77
N GLY A 313 4.77 2.44 23.00
CA GLY A 313 5.43 1.30 23.64
C GLY A 313 5.86 0.20 22.67
N PHE A 314 6.23 0.56 21.43
CA PHE A 314 6.70 -0.38 20.42
C PHE A 314 8.23 -0.43 20.31
N GLU A 315 8.75 -1.55 19.84
CA GLU A 315 10.10 -1.69 19.30
C GLU A 315 9.98 -1.98 17.79
N ALA A 316 10.95 -1.49 17.02
CA ALA A 316 11.02 -1.73 15.58
C ALA A 316 11.94 -2.91 15.26
N GLU A 317 11.55 -3.70 14.26
CA GLU A 317 12.37 -4.75 13.67
C GLU A 317 12.25 -4.68 12.14
N GLY A 318 13.28 -5.11 11.41
CA GLY A 318 13.25 -5.20 9.96
C GLY A 318 14.55 -4.78 9.27
N TRP A 319 14.43 -4.27 8.05
CA TRP A 319 15.54 -4.02 7.14
C TRP A 319 15.34 -2.76 6.30
N ILE A 320 16.42 -2.01 6.07
CA ILE A 320 16.48 -0.91 5.11
C ILE A 320 17.50 -1.28 4.04
N TYR A 321 17.10 -1.12 2.78
CA TYR A 321 17.94 -1.35 1.61
C TYR A 321 18.23 0.01 0.97
N ILE A 322 19.51 0.35 0.90
CA ILE A 322 19.96 1.69 0.50
C ILE A 322 20.97 1.54 -0.62
N PHE A 323 20.76 2.24 -1.74
CA PHE A 323 21.70 2.20 -2.84
C PHE A 323 23.07 2.72 -2.41
N TRP A 324 24.11 2.00 -2.83
CA TRP A 324 25.48 2.28 -2.43
C TRP A 324 25.99 3.59 -3.05
N ASP A 325 25.60 3.92 -4.27
CA ASP A 325 26.12 5.05 -5.03
C ASP A 325 25.61 6.41 -4.51
N ASN A 326 24.30 6.56 -4.30
CA ASN A 326 23.65 7.83 -4.01
C ASN A 326 22.85 7.87 -2.68
N PHE A 327 22.95 6.82 -1.85
CA PHE A 327 22.21 6.68 -0.60
C PHE A 327 20.68 6.73 -0.73
N ALA A 328 20.13 6.55 -1.94
CA ALA A 328 18.70 6.47 -2.15
C ALA A 328 18.11 5.22 -1.48
N ILE A 329 17.02 5.38 -0.73
CA ILE A 329 16.32 4.26 -0.08
C ILE A 329 15.54 3.48 -1.15
N LYS A 330 15.92 2.22 -1.37
CA LYS A 330 15.29 1.30 -2.32
C LYS A 330 14.10 0.57 -1.70
N LYS A 331 14.27 0.04 -0.49
CA LYS A 331 13.24 -0.76 0.17
C LYS A 331 13.31 -0.60 1.68
N VAL A 332 12.17 -0.62 2.33
CA VAL A 332 12.05 -0.67 3.79
C VAL A 332 11.11 -1.80 4.17
N GLU A 333 11.58 -2.73 4.98
CA GLU A 333 10.80 -3.76 5.66
C GLU A 333 10.76 -3.37 7.14
N TYR A 334 9.56 -3.18 7.69
CA TYR A 334 9.42 -2.57 9.01
C TYR A 334 8.25 -3.17 9.78
N GLU A 335 8.54 -3.67 10.97
CA GLU A 335 7.54 -4.18 11.90
C GLU A 335 7.57 -3.39 13.21
N LEU A 336 6.39 -3.08 13.76
CA LEU A 336 6.24 -2.55 15.11
C LEU A 336 5.71 -3.63 16.04
N VAL A 337 6.57 -4.05 16.95
CA VAL A 337 6.30 -5.11 17.93
C VAL A 337 6.00 -4.47 19.29
N ALA A 338 4.89 -4.85 19.90
CA ALA A 338 4.52 -4.40 21.24
C ALA A 338 5.58 -4.82 22.26
N ALA A 339 6.21 -3.85 22.93
CA ALA A 339 7.35 -4.06 23.80
C ALA A 339 7.10 -3.63 25.25
N SER A 340 6.53 -2.45 25.47
CA SER A 340 6.18 -1.99 26.82
C SER A 340 5.18 -2.93 27.48
N GLN A 341 5.22 -3.06 28.82
CA GLN A 341 4.31 -3.97 29.52
C GLN A 341 2.83 -3.65 29.26
N ALA A 342 2.48 -2.35 29.21
CA ALA A 342 1.13 -1.88 28.92
C ALA A 342 0.73 -2.26 27.49
N GLN A 343 1.59 -1.99 26.51
CA GLN A 343 1.30 -2.27 25.11
C GLN A 343 1.24 -3.78 24.82
N ARG A 344 2.13 -4.60 25.39
CA ARG A 344 2.08 -6.07 25.29
C ARG A 344 0.77 -6.64 25.79
N ARG A 345 0.31 -6.19 26.97
CA ARG A 345 -1.00 -6.60 27.53
C ARG A 345 -2.14 -6.19 26.62
N ARG A 346 -2.12 -4.95 26.11
CA ARG A 346 -3.14 -4.43 25.20
C ARG A 346 -3.17 -5.21 23.88
N SER A 347 -2.03 -5.39 23.21
CA SER A 347 -1.96 -6.11 21.94
C SER A 347 -2.39 -7.57 22.09
N LYS A 348 -1.95 -8.29 23.12
CA LYS A 348 -2.42 -9.66 23.37
C LYS A 348 -3.91 -9.74 23.66
N SER A 349 -4.46 -8.82 24.47
CA SER A 349 -5.88 -8.87 24.85
C SER A 349 -6.84 -8.41 23.76
N LEU A 350 -6.45 -7.44 22.93
CA LEU A 350 -7.31 -6.88 21.89
C LEU A 350 -7.11 -7.55 20.53
N PHE A 351 -5.91 -8.06 20.25
CA PHE A 351 -5.51 -8.49 18.91
C PHE A 351 -4.88 -9.89 18.85
N ASP A 352 -4.57 -10.53 19.99
CA ASP A 352 -3.89 -11.83 20.08
C ASP A 352 -2.52 -11.91 19.37
N THR A 353 -1.91 -10.75 19.11
CA THR A 353 -0.60 -10.60 18.48
C THR A 353 0.28 -9.65 19.29
N LEU A 354 1.59 -9.65 19.00
CA LEU A 354 2.51 -8.59 19.44
C LEU A 354 2.91 -7.70 18.27
N VAL A 355 2.89 -8.21 17.03
CA VAL A 355 3.12 -7.41 15.82
C VAL A 355 1.86 -6.64 15.51
N ASN A 356 1.92 -5.31 15.63
CA ASN A 356 0.78 -4.42 15.40
C ASN A 356 0.84 -3.73 14.04
N HIS A 357 2.03 -3.55 13.47
CA HIS A 357 2.18 -2.97 12.14
C HIS A 357 3.27 -3.76 11.43
N LYS A 358 2.99 -4.21 10.22
CA LYS A 358 3.96 -4.81 9.30
C LYS A 358 3.87 -4.04 8.00
N LEU A 359 5.01 -3.51 7.54
CA LEU A 359 5.09 -2.61 6.41
C LEU A 359 6.24 -3.03 5.50
N VAL A 360 5.98 -3.07 4.20
CA VAL A 360 7.02 -3.14 3.17
C VAL A 360 6.80 -1.98 2.20
N MET A 361 7.79 -1.13 2.00
CA MET A 361 7.76 -0.04 1.03
C MET A 361 8.92 -0.18 0.07
N THR A 362 8.62 -0.36 -1.21
CA THR A 362 9.62 -0.46 -2.28
C THR A 362 9.54 0.76 -3.18
N TYR A 363 10.69 1.37 -3.45
CA TYR A 363 10.83 2.53 -4.30
C TYR A 363 11.45 2.12 -5.64
N ARG A 364 11.15 2.89 -6.69
CA ARG A 364 11.76 2.74 -8.00
C ARG A 364 12.20 4.11 -8.50
N GLU A 365 13.35 4.11 -9.14
CA GLU A 365 13.93 5.30 -9.76
C GLU A 365 13.21 5.59 -11.08
N TYR A 366 12.87 6.86 -11.29
CA TYR A 366 12.33 7.37 -12.54
C TYR A 366 12.79 8.82 -12.69
N ASP A 367 13.55 9.11 -13.76
CA ASP A 367 14.14 10.44 -13.99
C ASP A 367 14.94 10.95 -12.77
N ASP A 368 15.90 10.12 -12.32
CA ASP A 368 16.81 10.36 -11.20
C ASP A 368 16.16 10.61 -9.83
N LYS A 369 14.84 10.43 -9.70
CA LYS A 369 14.11 10.53 -8.44
C LYS A 369 13.48 9.20 -8.05
N MET A 370 13.39 8.96 -6.74
CA MET A 370 12.80 7.76 -6.16
C MET A 370 11.32 7.99 -5.86
N TYR A 371 10.50 7.05 -6.33
CA TYR A 371 9.06 7.08 -6.17
C TYR A 371 8.58 5.76 -5.56
N PRO A 372 7.55 5.76 -4.68
CA PRO A 372 6.99 4.52 -4.19
C PRO A 372 6.43 3.73 -5.37
N SER A 373 6.78 2.45 -5.44
CA SER A 373 6.37 1.52 -6.50
C SER A 373 5.48 0.41 -5.96
N TYR A 374 5.74 -0.06 -4.74
CA TYR A 374 4.91 -1.04 -4.04
C TYR A 374 4.86 -0.74 -2.53
N ILE A 375 3.69 -0.88 -1.93
CA ILE A 375 3.46 -0.77 -0.48
C ILE A 375 2.61 -1.95 -0.02
N TYR A 376 3.12 -2.73 0.92
CA TYR A 376 2.36 -3.70 1.71
C TYR A 376 2.20 -3.15 3.13
N TYR A 377 0.99 -3.13 3.66
CA TYR A 377 0.72 -2.74 5.05
C TYR A 377 -0.28 -3.70 5.69
N GLU A 378 0.09 -4.28 6.82
CA GLU A 378 -0.77 -5.16 7.61
C GLU A 378 -0.85 -4.69 9.06
N THR A 379 -2.07 -4.66 9.61
CA THR A 379 -2.32 -4.25 10.99
C THR A 379 -3.52 -5.00 11.59
N PRO A 380 -3.49 -5.39 12.88
CA PRO A 380 -4.65 -5.96 13.52
C PRO A 380 -5.67 -4.86 13.84
N LYS A 381 -6.94 -5.25 13.82
CA LYS A 381 -8.06 -4.34 14.00
C LYS A 381 -9.08 -4.88 14.99
N LEU A 382 -9.65 -3.96 15.76
CA LEU A 382 -10.76 -4.25 16.65
C LEU A 382 -12.08 -4.09 15.88
N VAL A 383 -12.62 -5.21 15.41
CA VAL A 383 -13.92 -5.29 14.70
C VAL A 383 -15.02 -5.78 15.63
N LYS A 384 -14.72 -6.80 16.45
CA LYS A 384 -15.64 -7.38 17.43
C LYS A 384 -15.01 -7.31 18.82
N VAL A 385 -15.67 -6.63 19.76
CA VAL A 385 -15.33 -6.77 21.17
C VAL A 385 -16.01 -8.05 21.61
N GLY A 386 -15.25 -9.15 21.72
CA GLY A 386 -15.79 -10.46 22.08
C GLY A 386 -16.73 -10.40 23.30
N ASP A 387 -17.62 -11.37 23.41
CA ASP A 387 -18.55 -11.49 24.53
C ASP A 387 -17.76 -11.62 25.84
N ARG A 388 -17.60 -10.50 26.56
CA ARG A 388 -16.98 -10.45 27.89
C ARG A 388 -17.99 -10.78 29.01
N SER A 389 -19.12 -11.39 28.67
CA SER A 389 -20.28 -11.52 29.55
C SER A 389 -20.88 -12.93 29.64
N SER A 390 -20.42 -13.95 28.89
CA SER A 390 -21.15 -15.22 28.92
C SER A 390 -20.94 -15.99 30.22
N ASP A 391 -21.94 -15.90 31.10
CA ASP A 391 -22.30 -16.88 32.13
C ASP A 391 -22.80 -18.21 31.52
N GLN A 392 -22.58 -18.46 30.23
CA GLN A 392 -22.90 -19.73 29.57
C GLN A 392 -21.63 -20.58 29.39
N PRO A 393 -21.62 -21.83 29.86
CA PRO A 393 -20.52 -22.75 29.60
C PRO A 393 -20.45 -23.02 28.09
N LYS A 394 -19.40 -22.50 27.45
CA LYS A 394 -19.06 -22.80 26.07
C LYS A 394 -18.06 -23.97 26.10
N ASP A 395 -18.35 -25.04 25.34
CA ASP A 395 -17.41 -26.16 25.16
C ASP A 395 -16.08 -25.66 24.56
N GLU A 396 -14.96 -26.33 24.84
CA GLU A 396 -13.60 -25.93 24.44
C GLU A 396 -13.50 -25.69 22.94
N ARG A 397 -14.19 -26.51 22.13
CA ARG A 397 -14.23 -26.35 20.67
C ARG A 397 -14.93 -25.05 20.24
N ALA A 398 -16.01 -24.68 20.92
CA ALA A 398 -16.74 -23.44 20.67
C ALA A 398 -15.93 -22.21 21.12
N LEU A 399 -15.22 -22.31 22.24
CA LEU A 399 -14.30 -21.28 22.73
C LEU A 399 -13.14 -21.05 21.75
N LYS A 400 -12.52 -22.12 21.24
CA LYS A 400 -11.45 -22.04 20.25
C LYS A 400 -11.92 -21.40 18.94
N SER A 401 -13.06 -21.85 18.40
CA SER A 401 -13.64 -21.29 17.17
C SER A 401 -13.99 -19.80 17.34
N ALA A 402 -14.60 -19.42 18.48
CA ALA A 402 -14.91 -18.04 18.77
C ALA A 402 -13.66 -17.16 18.84
N ARG A 403 -12.56 -17.68 19.40
CA ARG A 403 -11.28 -16.97 19.49
C ARG A 403 -10.63 -16.77 18.11
N GLU A 404 -10.68 -17.76 17.23
CA GLU A 404 -10.13 -17.66 15.86
C GLU A 404 -10.92 -16.68 14.98
N GLU A 405 -12.21 -16.49 15.26
CA GLU A 405 -13.07 -15.58 14.51
C GLU A 405 -13.11 -14.14 15.05
N GLN A 406 -12.62 -13.92 16.27
CA GLN A 406 -12.68 -12.64 16.96
C GLN A 406 -11.64 -11.63 16.47
N PHE A 407 -10.44 -12.09 16.10
CA PHE A 407 -9.33 -11.21 15.75
C PHE A 407 -9.24 -10.99 14.25
N TYR A 408 -9.23 -9.72 13.86
CA TYR A 408 -9.21 -9.30 12.47
C TYR A 408 -7.89 -8.62 12.13
N TYR A 409 -7.50 -8.79 10.87
CA TYR A 409 -6.36 -8.12 10.25
C TYR A 409 -6.83 -7.42 9.00
N THR A 410 -6.30 -6.22 8.83
CA THR A 410 -6.40 -5.47 7.60
C THR A 410 -5.07 -5.60 6.86
N VAL A 411 -5.14 -5.89 5.56
CA VAL A 411 -3.99 -5.87 4.65
C VAL A 411 -4.29 -4.88 3.52
N GLN A 412 -3.33 -4.03 3.19
CA GLN A 412 -3.36 -3.09 2.07
C GLN A 412 -2.13 -3.31 1.20
N GLU A 413 -2.35 -3.57 -0.08
CA GLU A 413 -1.31 -3.73 -1.09
C GLU A 413 -1.52 -2.67 -2.17
N ILE A 414 -0.53 -1.83 -2.40
CA ILE A 414 -0.60 -0.71 -3.34
C ILE A 414 0.53 -0.86 -4.34
N LEU A 415 0.20 -0.90 -5.63
CA LEU A 415 1.15 -0.95 -6.74
C LEU A 415 1.00 0.32 -7.59
N PHE A 416 2.04 1.16 -7.63
CA PHE A 416 2.07 2.33 -8.52
C PHE A 416 2.70 1.96 -9.85
N THR A 417 2.05 2.36 -10.95
CA THR A 417 2.43 1.95 -12.31
C THR A 417 2.61 3.11 -13.30
N GLU A 418 2.26 4.33 -12.88
CA GLU A 418 2.35 5.52 -13.73
C GLU A 418 2.76 6.74 -12.90
N ILE A 419 3.59 7.60 -13.50
CA ILE A 419 3.91 8.94 -12.99
C ILE A 419 3.52 9.96 -14.06
N VAL A 420 2.80 11.00 -13.65
CA VAL A 420 2.45 12.14 -14.50
C VAL A 420 3.05 13.41 -13.91
N ARG A 421 3.94 14.06 -14.66
CA ARG A 421 4.60 15.34 -14.29
C ARG A 421 4.23 16.50 -15.21
N ASP A 422 3.44 16.26 -16.25
CA ASP A 422 2.99 17.32 -17.13
C ASP A 422 2.21 18.37 -16.31
N SER A 423 2.72 19.61 -16.28
CA SER A 423 2.18 20.65 -15.41
C SER A 423 0.70 20.93 -15.71
N SER A 424 0.26 20.82 -16.96
CA SER A 424 -1.12 21.07 -17.34
C SER A 424 -2.06 19.99 -16.80
N GLU A 425 -1.63 18.73 -16.86
CA GLU A 425 -2.38 17.60 -16.30
C GLU A 425 -2.44 17.66 -14.78
N VAL A 426 -1.31 17.97 -14.13
CA VAL A 426 -1.24 18.13 -12.67
C VAL A 426 -2.15 19.26 -12.22
N ILE A 427 -2.12 20.43 -12.87
CA ILE A 427 -3.00 21.56 -12.55
C ILE A 427 -4.47 21.19 -12.72
N ARG A 428 -4.82 20.49 -13.81
CA ARG A 428 -6.18 20.02 -14.07
C ARG A 428 -6.65 19.05 -12.98
N ALA A 429 -5.84 18.05 -12.63
CA ALA A 429 -6.18 17.08 -11.60
C ALA A 429 -6.38 17.74 -10.23
N ARG A 430 -5.61 18.79 -9.90
CA ARG A 430 -5.77 19.51 -8.63
C ARG A 430 -7.14 20.18 -8.44
N GLN A 431 -7.86 20.45 -9.53
CA GLN A 431 -9.19 21.09 -9.51
C GLN A 431 -10.34 20.10 -9.25
N GLN A 432 -10.07 18.79 -9.28
CA GLN A 432 -11.09 17.78 -9.03
C GLN A 432 -11.43 17.66 -7.53
N ASP A 433 -12.56 17.03 -7.23
CA ASP A 433 -12.89 16.61 -5.87
C ASP A 433 -12.06 15.38 -5.49
N TRP A 434 -11.27 15.51 -4.42
CA TRP A 434 -10.40 14.45 -3.94
C TRP A 434 -11.09 13.63 -2.85
N SER A 435 -11.15 12.31 -3.02
CA SER A 435 -11.66 11.42 -1.99
C SER A 435 -10.82 10.16 -1.85
N ALA A 436 -10.21 9.99 -0.68
CA ALA A 436 -9.47 8.78 -0.30
C ALA A 436 -10.38 7.66 0.23
N ASP A 437 -11.71 7.79 0.12
CA ASP A 437 -12.68 6.87 0.72
C ASP A 437 -12.85 5.58 -0.09
N ILE A 438 -11.98 4.62 0.20
CA ILE A 438 -12.04 3.25 -0.35
C ILE A 438 -13.27 2.47 0.12
N PHE A 439 -14.05 2.98 1.07
CA PHE A 439 -15.26 2.29 1.56
C PHE A 439 -16.53 2.77 0.87
N SER A 440 -16.43 3.84 0.07
CA SER A 440 -17.54 4.41 -0.70
C SER A 440 -18.13 3.39 -1.70
N SER A 441 -19.38 3.59 -2.10
CA SER A 441 -20.02 2.75 -3.12
C SER A 441 -20.02 3.53 -4.44
N ARG A 442 -19.53 2.91 -5.51
CA ARG A 442 -19.58 3.45 -6.88
C ARG A 442 -20.11 2.39 -7.85
N PRO A 443 -20.68 2.79 -9.00
CA PRO A 443 -21.07 1.85 -10.05
C PRO A 443 -19.87 1.04 -10.57
N TYR A 444 -20.09 -0.24 -10.89
CA TYR A 444 -19.03 -1.10 -11.40
C TYR A 444 -18.73 -0.82 -12.89
N ASN A 445 -17.47 -0.53 -13.20
CA ASN A 445 -17.00 -0.26 -14.57
C ASN A 445 -16.22 -1.46 -15.15
N ALA A 446 -16.92 -2.44 -15.71
CA ALA A 446 -16.30 -3.66 -16.24
C ALA A 446 -15.25 -3.40 -17.34
N GLN A 447 -15.48 -2.39 -18.20
CA GLN A 447 -14.60 -2.07 -19.31
C GLN A 447 -13.26 -1.50 -18.82
N PHE A 448 -13.28 -0.71 -17.75
CA PHE A 448 -12.06 -0.21 -17.10
C PHE A 448 -11.23 -1.37 -16.54
N TRP A 449 -11.85 -2.21 -15.70
CA TRP A 449 -11.16 -3.30 -14.99
C TRP A 449 -10.59 -4.37 -15.92
N LYS A 450 -11.13 -4.54 -17.14
CA LYS A 450 -10.61 -5.47 -18.13
C LYS A 450 -9.20 -5.10 -18.63
N ASN A 451 -8.87 -3.80 -18.64
CA ASN A 451 -7.63 -3.28 -19.23
C ASN A 451 -6.71 -2.63 -18.19
N TYR A 452 -7.05 -2.71 -16.91
CA TYR A 452 -6.30 -2.09 -15.83
C TYR A 452 -5.33 -3.10 -15.21
N ASN A 453 -4.07 -2.69 -15.01
CA ASN A 453 -3.08 -3.53 -14.36
C ASN A 453 -3.45 -3.71 -12.88
N VAL A 454 -3.68 -4.96 -12.48
CA VAL A 454 -3.97 -5.37 -11.10
C VAL A 454 -2.85 -6.27 -10.59
N LEU A 455 -2.71 -6.36 -9.27
CA LEU A 455 -1.81 -7.35 -8.67
C LEU A 455 -2.35 -8.75 -8.92
N LEU A 456 -1.50 -9.65 -9.40
CA LEU A 456 -1.87 -11.05 -9.57
C LEU A 456 -2.05 -11.70 -8.20
N GLU A 457 -3.17 -12.37 -8.00
CA GLU A 457 -3.46 -13.17 -6.82
C GLU A 457 -2.52 -14.38 -6.73
N SER A 458 -2.13 -14.78 -5.51
CA SER A 458 -1.61 -16.14 -5.29
C SER A 458 -2.70 -17.21 -5.43
N GLU A 459 -2.33 -18.48 -5.56
CA GLU A 459 -3.29 -19.59 -5.58
C GLU A 459 -4.15 -19.63 -4.31
N GLU A 460 -3.55 -19.31 -3.16
CA GLU A 460 -4.27 -19.20 -1.90
C GLU A 460 -5.30 -18.06 -1.99
N GLU A 461 -4.88 -16.88 -2.43
CA GLU A 461 -5.76 -15.71 -2.56
C GLU A 461 -6.89 -15.95 -3.55
N GLU A 462 -6.62 -16.56 -4.69
CA GLU A 462 -7.64 -16.89 -5.69
C GLU A 462 -8.71 -17.81 -5.07
N LYS A 463 -8.29 -18.86 -4.36
CA LYS A 463 -9.21 -19.74 -3.65
C LYS A 463 -10.03 -18.99 -2.59
N LEU A 464 -9.42 -18.05 -1.89
CA LEU A 464 -10.09 -17.23 -0.89
C LEU A 464 -11.14 -16.29 -1.53
N ILE A 465 -10.81 -15.71 -2.68
CA ILE A 465 -11.73 -14.89 -3.48
C ILE A 465 -12.89 -15.75 -4.00
N GLN A 466 -12.62 -16.96 -4.50
CA GLN A 466 -13.66 -17.89 -4.94
C GLN A 466 -14.61 -18.26 -3.79
N ASP A 467 -14.07 -18.54 -2.60
CA ASP A 467 -14.88 -18.85 -1.41
C ASP A 467 -15.72 -17.66 -0.94
N LEU A 468 -15.19 -16.43 -1.05
CA LEU A 468 -15.97 -15.21 -0.84
C LEU A 468 -17.11 -15.08 -1.87
N THR A 469 -16.81 -15.31 -3.15
CA THR A 469 -17.77 -15.22 -4.26
C THR A 469 -18.94 -16.17 -4.09
N ARG A 470 -18.67 -17.40 -3.63
CA ARG A 470 -19.71 -18.42 -3.39
C ARG A 470 -20.68 -18.00 -2.28
N ARG A 471 -20.21 -17.23 -1.30
CA ARG A 471 -21.01 -16.79 -0.16
C ARG A 471 -21.80 -15.53 -0.47
N ALA A 472 -21.26 -14.67 -1.34
CA ALA A 472 -21.89 -13.45 -1.78
C ALA A 472 -21.26 -12.97 -3.10
N THR A 473 -22.04 -12.40 -4.03
CA THR A 473 -21.48 -11.96 -5.32
C THR A 473 -20.38 -10.90 -5.10
N LEU A 474 -19.20 -11.08 -5.69
CA LEU A 474 -18.07 -10.14 -5.49
C LEU A 474 -18.35 -8.73 -5.98
N PHE A 475 -19.39 -8.55 -6.79
CA PHE A 475 -19.72 -7.31 -7.45
C PHE A 475 -21.20 -7.05 -7.23
N LYS A 476 -21.50 -5.87 -6.69
CA LYS A 476 -22.87 -5.35 -6.68
C LYS A 476 -23.10 -4.80 -8.08
N GLU A 477 -23.98 -5.45 -8.85
CA GLU A 477 -24.45 -4.92 -10.15
C GLU A 477 -25.09 -3.54 -10.00
#